data_AF-A0A1G8RXG2-F1
#
_entry.id   AF-A0A1G8RXG2-F1
#
_cell.length_a   1.000
_cell.length_b   1.000
_cell.length_c   1.000
_cell.angle_alpha   90.00
_cell.angle_beta   90.00
_cell.angle_gamma   90.00
#
_symmetry.space_group_name_H-M   'P 1'
#
loop_
_entity.id
_entity.type
_entity.pdbx_description
1 polymer ?
#
loop_
_entity_poly.entity_id
_entity_poly.type
_entity_poly.pdbx_seq_one_letter_code
_entity_poly.pdbx_strand_id
1 'polypeptide(L)'
;MPTLDAVFKRWTFSLIALFIVVALYVVIADRFAPVTTEGRVQGRVVQLATEVSATVTAVYVSNNDRVDAGQLLFSLDNRRFKLALDQARLALHQAREQQQVLMAQIQAAQAQLASSQANFEHASKEYNRARKMGEQQLVSQSVLDQNRTAVLAAEADRNMAKQQLKTLEVQLVNGSTSAVALAENALKQSQLNLSYTEIRAPEAGTVSNLQLVTGSYANAHQPLLSFVPADSLWISADFREKALAMMTTDSKALVAYDALPGEVFAISIGTRDMGVAQAQQTANGTLASIQVSNRWVRDSQRVRLNLTPNRSLPDQLFIGSRASVTLYPEENSLWSTLARLQISLISLLHFIY
;
A
#
# COMPACT_ATOMS: atom_id res chain seq x y z
N MET A 1 -60.65 -31.52 -47.01
CA MET A 1 -59.50 -30.62 -46.79
C MET A 1 -59.93 -29.55 -45.80
N PRO A 2 -59.18 -29.26 -44.72
CA PRO A 2 -59.52 -28.13 -43.85
C PRO A 2 -59.52 -26.84 -44.68
N THR A 3 -60.51 -25.98 -44.48
CA THR A 3 -60.60 -24.69 -45.17
C THR A 3 -59.39 -23.82 -44.80
N LEU A 4 -58.90 -23.01 -45.74
CA LEU A 4 -57.76 -22.11 -45.52
C LEU A 4 -57.95 -21.24 -44.26
N ASP A 5 -59.18 -20.82 -43.97
CA ASP A 5 -59.54 -20.07 -42.77
C ASP A 5 -59.34 -20.84 -41.46
N ALA A 6 -59.63 -22.15 -41.44
CA ALA A 6 -59.43 -22.99 -40.27
C ALA A 6 -57.93 -23.21 -40.00
N VAL A 7 -57.12 -23.32 -41.05
CA VAL A 7 -55.66 -23.42 -40.95
C VAL A 7 -55.07 -22.09 -40.48
N PHE A 8 -55.46 -20.97 -41.09
CA PHE A 8 -55.03 -19.62 -40.69
C PHE A 8 -55.35 -19.32 -39.22
N LYS A 9 -56.60 -19.55 -38.80
CA LYS A 9 -57.02 -19.35 -37.40
C LYS A 9 -56.18 -20.17 -36.43
N ARG A 10 -55.88 -21.45 -36.74
CA ARG A 10 -55.01 -22.29 -35.90
C ARG A 10 -53.59 -21.72 -35.79
N TRP A 11 -52.98 -21.31 -36.90
CA TRP A 11 -51.65 -20.68 -36.88
C TRP A 11 -51.64 -19.36 -36.11
N THR A 12 -52.64 -18.51 -36.29
CA THR A 12 -52.74 -17.23 -35.56
C THR A 12 -52.90 -17.45 -34.06
N PHE A 13 -53.75 -18.39 -33.63
CA PHE A 13 -53.86 -18.75 -32.22
C PHE A 13 -52.57 -19.37 -31.67
N SER A 14 -51.91 -20.23 -32.43
CA SER A 14 -50.61 -20.80 -32.03
C SER A 14 -49.52 -19.73 -31.90
N LEU A 15 -49.48 -18.75 -32.80
CA LEU A 15 -48.52 -17.63 -32.74
C LEU A 15 -48.82 -16.69 -31.56
N ILE A 16 -50.10 -16.40 -31.30
CA ILE A 16 -50.49 -15.59 -30.13
C ILE A 16 -50.16 -16.34 -28.83
N ALA A 17 -50.46 -17.64 -28.76
CA ALA A 17 -50.12 -18.46 -27.60
C ALA A 17 -48.60 -18.51 -27.39
N LEU A 18 -47.82 -18.70 -28.47
CA LEU A 18 -46.36 -18.65 -28.42
C LEU A 18 -45.85 -17.28 -27.94
N PHE A 19 -46.42 -16.19 -28.46
CA PHE A 19 -46.07 -14.84 -28.02
C PHE A 19 -46.34 -14.63 -26.53
N ILE A 20 -47.50 -15.06 -26.03
CA ILE A 20 -47.84 -14.96 -24.60
C ILE A 20 -46.89 -15.81 -23.76
N VAL A 21 -46.56 -17.04 -24.18
CA VAL A 21 -45.62 -17.91 -23.48
C VAL A 21 -44.22 -17.29 -23.44
N VAL A 22 -43.74 -16.73 -24.55
CA VAL A 22 -42.44 -16.05 -24.62
C VAL A 22 -42.45 -14.77 -23.77
N ALA A 23 -43.51 -13.97 -23.82
CA ALA A 23 -43.63 -12.76 -23.01
C ALA A 23 -43.64 -13.09 -21.51
N LEU A 24 -44.40 -14.11 -21.11
CA LEU A 24 -44.44 -14.60 -19.73
C LEU A 24 -43.08 -15.15 -19.31
N TYR A 25 -42.41 -15.92 -20.17
CA TYR A 25 -41.05 -16.39 -19.95
C TYR A 25 -40.08 -15.24 -19.70
N VAL A 26 -40.05 -14.21 -20.55
CA VAL A 26 -39.13 -13.07 -20.39
C VAL A 26 -39.36 -12.36 -19.06
N VAL A 27 -40.62 -12.15 -18.66
CA VAL A 27 -40.95 -11.49 -17.39
C VAL A 27 -40.53 -12.32 -16.18
N ILE A 28 -40.73 -13.65 -16.22
CA ILE A 28 -40.37 -14.55 -15.11
C ILE A 28 -38.85 -14.78 -15.06
N ALA A 29 -38.22 -15.01 -16.21
CA ALA A 29 -36.78 -15.24 -16.33
C ALA A 29 -35.98 -14.02 -15.84
N ASP A 30 -36.43 -12.79 -16.10
CA ASP A 30 -35.79 -11.57 -15.59
C ASP A 30 -35.76 -11.48 -14.04
N ARG A 31 -36.53 -12.32 -13.33
CA ARG A 31 -36.54 -12.40 -11.86
C ARG A 31 -35.77 -13.61 -11.30
N PHE A 32 -35.78 -14.75 -12.00
CA PHE A 32 -35.19 -16.00 -11.51
C PHE A 32 -33.88 -16.38 -12.20
N ALA A 33 -33.70 -15.99 -13.47
CA ALA A 33 -32.49 -16.22 -14.25
C ALA A 33 -32.09 -14.93 -14.99
N PRO A 34 -31.81 -13.83 -14.26
CA PRO A 34 -31.55 -12.55 -14.91
C PRO A 34 -30.25 -12.59 -15.70
N VAL A 35 -30.28 -11.95 -16.88
CA VAL A 35 -29.11 -11.76 -17.73
C VAL A 35 -28.76 -10.28 -17.83
N THR A 36 -27.47 -9.98 -17.87
CA THR A 36 -26.96 -8.66 -18.22
C THR A 36 -25.85 -8.78 -19.24
N THR A 37 -25.84 -7.89 -20.22
CA THR A 37 -24.75 -7.73 -21.21
C THR A 37 -23.73 -6.69 -20.74
N GLU A 38 -23.89 -6.19 -19.51
CA GLU A 38 -23.15 -5.05 -18.96
C GLU A 38 -22.11 -5.55 -17.97
N GLY A 39 -21.44 -6.62 -18.35
CA GLY A 39 -20.30 -7.19 -17.66
C GLY A 39 -18.99 -6.69 -18.27
N ARG A 40 -18.00 -6.47 -17.41
CA ARG A 40 -16.63 -6.16 -17.82
C ARG A 40 -15.64 -6.88 -16.91
N VAL A 41 -14.55 -7.36 -17.51
CA VAL A 41 -13.36 -7.77 -16.76
C VAL A 41 -12.72 -6.52 -16.18
N GLN A 42 -12.54 -6.51 -14.88
CA GLN A 42 -11.86 -5.49 -14.09
C GLN A 42 -10.55 -6.08 -13.58
N GLY A 43 -9.62 -5.21 -13.19
CA GLY A 43 -8.37 -5.63 -12.58
C GLY A 43 -7.79 -4.57 -11.68
N ARG A 44 -6.87 -4.97 -10.79
CA ARG A 44 -6.10 -4.00 -10.01
C ARG A 44 -5.05 -3.39 -10.95
N VAL A 45 -5.01 -2.07 -11.00
CA VAL A 45 -3.99 -1.34 -11.75
C VAL A 45 -3.19 -0.52 -10.76
N VAL A 46 -1.90 -0.86 -10.62
CA VAL A 46 -0.96 -0.12 -9.79
C VAL A 46 -0.19 0.84 -10.68
N GLN A 47 -0.21 2.12 -10.34
CA GLN A 47 0.61 3.11 -11.04
C GLN A 47 1.98 3.14 -10.39
N LEU A 48 3.01 2.67 -11.10
CA LEU A 48 4.37 2.70 -10.59
C LEU A 48 5.03 4.05 -10.89
N ALA A 49 5.52 4.70 -9.84
CA ALA A 49 6.20 5.98 -9.86
C ALA A 49 7.59 5.85 -9.21
N THR A 50 8.47 6.83 -9.43
CA THR A 50 9.76 6.91 -8.75
C THR A 50 9.68 7.79 -7.52
N GLU A 51 10.40 7.45 -6.45
CA GLU A 51 10.52 8.31 -5.26
C GLU A 51 11.56 9.43 -5.46
N VAL A 52 12.48 9.23 -6.42
CA VAL A 52 13.56 10.17 -6.75
C VAL A 52 13.47 10.63 -8.21
N SER A 53 13.87 11.88 -8.45
CA SER A 53 13.93 12.45 -9.80
C SER A 53 15.31 12.26 -10.41
N ALA A 54 15.38 11.64 -11.59
CA ALA A 54 16.61 11.43 -12.33
C ALA A 54 16.34 11.01 -13.78
N THR A 55 17.38 11.04 -14.62
CA THR A 55 17.33 10.58 -16.00
C THR A 55 17.27 9.05 -16.05
N VAL A 56 16.41 8.50 -16.90
CA VAL A 56 16.30 7.06 -17.15
C VAL A 56 17.52 6.58 -17.93
N THR A 57 18.29 5.65 -17.35
CA THR A 57 19.51 5.10 -17.96
C THR A 57 19.21 3.87 -18.81
N ALA A 58 18.26 3.05 -18.39
CA ALA A 58 17.85 1.85 -19.12
C ALA A 58 16.43 1.45 -18.75
N VAL A 59 15.70 0.90 -19.72
CA VAL A 59 14.38 0.29 -19.56
C VAL A 59 14.53 -1.18 -19.99
N TYR A 60 14.18 -2.12 -19.11
CA TYR A 60 14.40 -3.56 -19.29
C TYR A 60 13.14 -4.33 -19.70
N VAL A 61 12.01 -3.63 -19.79
CA VAL A 61 10.68 -4.20 -20.03
C VAL A 61 9.96 -3.43 -21.13
N SER A 62 9.03 -4.09 -21.81
CA SER A 62 8.15 -3.53 -22.84
C SER A 62 6.69 -3.62 -22.40
N ASN A 63 5.81 -2.93 -23.13
CA ASN A 63 4.37 -3.07 -22.92
C ASN A 63 3.93 -4.52 -23.16
N ASN A 64 3.10 -5.02 -22.24
CA ASN A 64 2.56 -6.37 -22.18
C ASN A 64 3.57 -7.46 -21.78
N ASP A 65 4.79 -7.09 -21.35
CA ASP A 65 5.72 -8.07 -20.78
C ASP A 65 5.24 -8.54 -19.42
N ARG A 66 5.30 -9.87 -19.22
CA ARG A 66 5.09 -10.51 -17.92
C ARG A 66 6.39 -10.48 -17.14
N VAL A 67 6.32 -10.03 -15.89
CA VAL A 67 7.47 -9.85 -15.00
C VAL A 67 7.24 -10.57 -13.68
N ASP A 68 8.32 -11.07 -13.11
CA ASP A 68 8.32 -11.70 -11.79
C ASP A 68 8.51 -10.68 -10.67
N ALA A 69 8.14 -11.06 -9.45
CA ALA A 69 8.35 -10.23 -8.26
C ALA A 69 9.84 -9.89 -8.09
N GLY A 70 10.16 -8.60 -7.90
CA GLY A 70 11.53 -8.10 -7.73
C GLY A 70 12.32 -7.92 -9.03
N GLN A 71 11.76 -8.28 -10.19
CA GLN A 71 12.40 -8.08 -11.49
C GLN A 71 12.62 -6.58 -11.74
N LEU A 72 13.82 -6.23 -12.22
CA LEU A 72 14.17 -4.85 -12.55
C LEU A 72 13.39 -4.39 -13.79
N LEU A 73 12.63 -3.31 -13.67
CA LEU A 73 11.80 -2.75 -14.74
C LEU A 73 12.59 -1.68 -15.50
N PHE A 74 13.14 -0.72 -14.78
CA PHE A 74 13.99 0.34 -15.33
C PHE A 74 14.92 0.89 -14.25
N SER A 75 16.00 1.54 -14.69
CA SER A 75 17.00 2.13 -13.82
C SER A 75 17.22 3.60 -14.14
N LEU A 76 17.39 4.40 -13.10
CA LEU A 76 17.71 5.83 -13.15
C LEU A 76 19.23 6.05 -13.00
N ASP A 77 19.71 7.21 -13.44
CA ASP A 77 21.10 7.61 -13.28
C ASP A 77 21.48 7.71 -11.78
N ASN A 78 22.26 6.74 -11.33
CA ASN A 78 22.64 6.60 -9.94
C ASN A 78 23.92 7.35 -9.54
N ARG A 79 24.60 8.03 -10.47
CA ARG A 79 25.92 8.66 -10.20
C ARG A 79 25.86 9.69 -9.07
N ARG A 80 24.85 10.57 -9.10
CA ARG A 80 24.64 11.58 -8.04
C ARG A 80 24.35 10.95 -6.68
N PHE A 81 23.63 9.84 -6.66
CA PHE A 81 23.22 9.16 -5.44
C PHE A 81 24.36 8.36 -4.83
N LYS A 82 25.22 7.77 -5.66
CA LYS A 82 26.48 7.16 -5.21
C LYS A 82 27.42 8.19 -4.58
N LEU A 83 27.58 9.36 -5.21
CA LEU A 83 28.40 10.44 -4.65
C LEU A 83 27.83 10.94 -3.31
N ALA A 84 26.51 11.13 -3.20
CA ALA A 84 25.86 11.51 -1.94
C ALA A 84 26.04 10.42 -0.86
N LEU A 85 25.96 9.14 -1.22
CA LEU A 85 26.23 8.03 -0.32
C LEU A 85 27.66 8.06 0.20
N ASP A 86 28.64 8.30 -0.67
CA ASP A 86 30.05 8.37 -0.29
C ASP A 86 30.33 9.59 0.59
N GLN A 87 29.72 10.74 0.30
CA GLN A 87 29.78 11.92 1.17
C GLN A 87 29.21 11.64 2.56
N ALA A 88 28.06 10.97 2.65
CA ALA A 88 27.45 10.61 3.93
C ALA A 88 28.31 9.59 4.73
N ARG A 89 28.97 8.65 4.04
CA ARG A 89 29.94 7.73 4.67
C ARG A 89 31.12 8.48 5.26
N LEU A 90 31.69 9.45 4.53
CA LEU A 90 32.80 10.27 5.02
C LEU A 90 32.38 11.12 6.21
N ALA A 91 31.18 11.72 6.17
CA ALA A 91 30.65 12.48 7.31
C ALA A 91 30.49 11.61 8.57
N LEU A 92 30.05 10.35 8.42
CA LEU A 92 29.99 9.41 9.53
C LEU A 92 31.38 9.04 10.08
N HIS A 93 32.36 8.86 9.20
CA HIS A 93 33.74 8.61 9.62
C HIS A 93 34.26 9.78 10.46
N GLN A 94 34.12 11.00 9.97
CA GLN A 94 34.55 12.22 10.66
C GLN A 94 33.84 12.39 12.03
N ALA A 95 32.53 12.11 12.10
CA ALA A 95 31.78 12.17 13.35
C ALA A 95 32.29 11.13 14.38
N ARG A 96 32.67 9.93 13.92
CA ARG A 96 33.24 8.88 14.77
C ARG A 96 34.63 9.24 15.28
N GLU A 97 35.47 9.86 14.45
CA GLU A 97 36.78 10.37 14.88
C GLU A 97 36.62 11.44 15.98
N GLN A 98 35.67 12.36 15.81
CA GLN A 98 35.36 13.37 16.84
C GLN A 98 34.86 12.74 18.14
N GLN A 99 34.03 11.69 18.05
CA GLN A 99 33.62 10.92 19.22
C GLN A 99 34.82 10.23 19.91
N GLN A 100 35.77 9.68 19.15
CA GLN A 100 36.98 9.08 19.73
C GLN A 100 37.81 10.11 20.49
N VAL A 101 37.97 11.31 19.95
CA VAL A 101 38.64 12.43 20.64
C VAL A 101 37.92 12.78 21.94
N LEU A 102 36.58 12.88 21.93
CA LEU A 102 35.79 13.13 23.13
C LEU A 102 35.94 12.03 24.17
N MET A 103 35.94 10.76 23.75
CA MET A 103 36.15 9.62 24.64
C MET A 103 37.53 9.67 25.32
N ALA A 104 38.58 10.02 24.58
CA ALA A 104 39.91 10.22 25.14
C ALA A 104 39.94 11.38 26.15
N GLN A 105 39.23 12.48 25.89
CA GLN A 105 39.09 13.60 26.83
C GLN A 105 38.35 13.19 28.11
N ILE A 106 37.29 12.38 28.01
CA ILE A 106 36.58 11.84 29.17
C ILE A 106 37.51 10.96 30.00
N GLN A 107 38.28 10.07 29.37
CA GLN A 107 39.26 9.25 30.10
C GLN A 107 40.31 10.09 30.82
N ALA A 108 40.83 11.15 30.19
CA ALA A 108 41.74 12.09 30.83
C ALA A 108 41.08 12.84 32.01
N ALA A 109 39.84 13.30 31.86
CA ALA A 109 39.09 13.97 32.92
C ALA A 109 38.77 13.03 34.09
N GLN A 110 38.49 11.75 33.83
CA GLN A 110 38.32 10.73 34.87
C GLN A 110 39.61 10.52 35.67
N ALA A 111 40.76 10.43 34.99
CA ALA A 111 42.06 10.33 35.66
C ALA A 111 42.35 11.57 36.52
N GLN A 112 42.03 12.77 36.02
CA GLN A 112 42.18 14.02 36.77
C GLN A 112 41.27 14.05 38.01
N LEU A 113 40.02 13.63 37.88
CA LEU A 113 39.10 13.51 39.02
C LEU A 113 39.64 12.51 40.05
N ALA A 114 40.13 11.35 39.61
CA ALA A 114 40.72 10.36 40.51
C ALA A 114 41.94 10.91 41.28
N SER A 115 42.82 11.67 40.62
CA SER A 115 43.95 12.35 41.28
C SER A 115 43.48 13.41 42.28
N SER A 116 42.50 14.24 41.92
CA SER A 116 41.96 15.27 42.83
C SER A 116 41.25 14.65 44.04
N GLN A 117 40.57 13.53 43.85
CA GLN A 117 39.92 12.75 44.89
C GLN A 117 40.94 12.16 45.87
N ALA A 118 42.03 11.58 45.36
CA ALA A 118 43.12 11.08 46.20
C ALA A 118 43.77 12.20 47.04
N ASN A 119 43.97 13.39 46.45
CA ASN A 119 44.50 14.55 47.16
C ASN A 119 43.55 15.06 48.25
N PHE A 120 42.25 15.13 47.96
CA PHE A 120 41.23 15.48 48.95
C PHE A 120 41.18 14.48 50.10
N GLU A 121 41.25 13.17 49.82
CA GLU A 121 41.30 12.12 50.84
C GLU A 121 42.56 12.22 51.71
N HIS A 122 43.71 12.48 51.10
CA HIS A 122 44.96 12.72 51.81
C HIS A 122 44.84 13.94 52.75
N ALA A 123 44.43 15.10 52.22
CA ALA A 123 44.24 16.33 53.01
C ALA A 123 43.24 16.13 54.15
N SER A 124 42.15 15.39 53.90
CA SER A 124 41.13 15.07 54.90
C SER A 124 41.68 14.19 56.02
N LYS A 125 42.50 13.20 55.70
CA LYS A 125 43.17 12.35 56.71
C LYS A 125 44.18 13.14 57.55
N GLU A 126 44.96 14.02 56.93
CA GLU A 126 45.90 14.88 57.65
C GLU A 126 45.19 15.88 58.56
N TYR A 127 44.12 16.52 58.08
CA TYR A 127 43.29 17.39 58.94
C TYR A 127 42.67 16.63 60.11
N ASN A 128 42.14 15.42 59.88
CA ASN A 128 41.60 14.59 60.97
C ASN A 128 42.67 14.18 61.98
N ARG A 129 43.90 13.89 61.53
CA ARG A 129 45.03 13.59 62.41
C ARG A 129 45.42 14.83 63.21
N ALA A 130 45.57 15.98 62.55
CA ALA A 130 45.87 17.25 63.18
C ALA A 130 44.81 17.62 64.23
N ARG A 131 43.52 17.45 63.92
CA ARG A 131 42.41 17.71 64.86
C ARG A 131 42.52 16.88 66.13
N LYS A 132 42.74 15.56 66.01
CA LYS A 132 42.94 14.66 67.16
C LYS A 132 44.16 15.05 68.01
N MET A 133 45.26 15.45 67.37
CA MET A 133 46.45 15.95 68.08
C MET A 133 46.20 17.30 68.75
N GLY A 134 45.36 18.15 68.16
CA GLY A 134 44.98 19.45 68.70
C GLY A 134 44.09 19.32 69.95
N GLU A 135 43.17 18.34 69.95
CA GLU A 135 42.38 17.96 71.14
C GLU A 135 43.29 17.53 72.31
N GLN A 136 44.45 16.95 72.00
CA GLN A 136 45.49 16.57 72.98
C GLN A 136 46.50 17.70 73.27
N GLN A 137 46.29 18.91 72.74
CA GLN A 137 47.18 20.07 72.85
C GLN A 137 48.60 19.84 72.27
N LEU A 138 48.76 18.91 71.33
CA LEU A 138 50.05 18.56 70.71
C LEU A 138 50.37 19.35 69.43
N VAL A 139 49.43 20.16 68.91
CA VAL A 139 49.63 21.04 67.74
C VAL A 139 49.00 22.41 67.97
N SER A 140 49.52 23.45 67.30
CA SER A 140 49.01 24.82 67.42
C SER A 140 47.73 25.05 66.60
N GLN A 141 46.93 26.05 67.00
CA GLN A 141 45.71 26.43 66.27
C GLN A 141 45.98 26.84 64.82
N SER A 142 47.10 27.53 64.57
CA SER A 142 47.51 27.90 63.21
C SER A 142 47.71 26.68 62.30
N VAL A 143 48.25 25.57 62.83
CA VAL A 143 48.41 24.31 62.08
C VAL A 143 47.06 23.67 61.77
N LEU A 144 46.09 23.74 62.69
CA LEU A 144 44.73 23.26 62.44
C LEU A 144 44.04 24.06 61.33
N ASP A 145 44.10 25.39 61.39
CA ASP A 145 43.51 26.28 60.38
C ASP A 145 44.15 26.09 59.00
N GLN A 146 45.47 25.87 58.95
CA GLN A 146 46.18 25.59 57.72
C GLN A 146 45.73 24.26 57.09
N ASN A 147 45.63 23.18 57.88
CA ASN A 147 45.13 21.90 57.40
C ASN A 147 43.65 21.99 56.97
N ARG A 148 42.83 22.76 57.69
CA ARG A 148 41.43 23.01 57.32
C ARG A 148 41.35 23.69 55.95
N THR A 149 42.17 24.73 55.74
CA THR A 149 42.22 25.44 54.46
C THR A 149 42.70 24.53 53.33
N ALA A 150 43.65 23.63 53.60
CA ALA A 150 44.13 22.66 52.62
C ALA A 150 43.03 21.67 52.19
N VAL A 151 42.17 21.23 53.12
CA VAL A 151 40.99 20.40 52.79
C VAL A 151 40.01 21.17 51.91
N LEU A 152 39.69 22.42 52.25
CA LEU A 152 38.76 23.24 51.46
C LEU A 152 39.27 23.50 50.03
N ALA A 153 40.57 23.73 49.88
CA ALA A 153 41.20 23.86 48.56
C ALA A 153 41.10 22.56 47.75
N ALA A 154 41.46 21.42 48.36
CA ALA A 154 41.37 20.12 47.70
C ALA A 154 39.92 19.71 47.37
N GLU A 155 38.95 20.11 48.20
CA GLU A 155 37.52 19.92 47.93
C GLU A 155 37.06 20.74 46.72
N ALA A 156 37.48 22.02 46.64
CA ALA A 156 37.18 22.89 45.50
C ALA A 156 37.75 22.31 44.20
N ASP A 157 39.00 21.85 44.21
CA ASP A 157 39.65 21.21 43.06
C ASP A 157 38.93 19.94 42.61
N ARG A 158 38.55 19.10 43.57
CA ARG A 158 37.77 17.88 43.31
C ARG A 158 36.40 18.18 42.72
N ASN A 159 35.71 19.21 43.22
CA ASN A 159 34.42 19.63 42.70
C ASN A 159 34.53 20.21 41.28
N MET A 160 35.60 20.97 41.00
CA MET A 160 35.91 21.49 39.66
C MET A 160 36.18 20.34 38.68
N ALA A 161 37.04 19.38 39.02
CA ALA A 161 37.32 18.22 38.19
C ALA A 161 36.07 17.37 37.93
N LYS A 162 35.21 17.20 38.97
CA LYS A 162 33.94 16.50 38.85
C LYS A 162 32.99 17.21 37.88
N GLN A 163 32.89 18.53 37.96
CA GLN A 163 32.04 19.30 37.06
C GLN A 163 32.56 19.24 35.62
N GLN A 164 33.87 19.31 35.41
CA GLN A 164 34.49 19.18 34.09
C GLN A 164 34.25 17.80 33.46
N LEU A 165 34.31 16.72 34.25
CA LEU A 165 33.93 15.40 33.76
C LEU A 165 32.45 15.38 33.35
N LYS A 166 31.57 15.96 34.19
CA LYS A 166 30.13 15.94 33.94
C LYS A 166 29.75 16.68 32.65
N THR A 167 30.41 17.79 32.33
CA THR A 167 30.15 18.54 31.08
C THR A 167 30.52 17.74 29.83
N LEU A 168 31.59 16.96 29.89
CA LEU A 168 32.00 16.06 28.80
C LEU A 168 31.04 14.87 28.66
N GLU A 169 30.62 14.26 29.77
CA GLU A 169 29.68 13.14 29.76
C GLU A 169 28.31 13.51 29.17
N VAL A 170 27.84 14.74 29.38
CA VAL A 170 26.54 15.21 28.84
C VAL A 170 26.56 15.32 27.31
N GLN A 171 27.74 15.44 26.68
CA GLN A 171 27.86 15.44 25.22
C GLN A 171 27.61 14.05 24.61
N LEU A 172 27.61 12.98 25.43
CA LEU A 172 27.23 11.63 25.04
C LEU A 172 25.77 11.37 25.38
N VAL A 173 25.00 11.00 24.36
CA VAL A 173 23.61 10.56 24.50
C VAL A 173 23.58 9.06 24.21
N ASN A 174 23.25 8.24 25.21
CA ASN A 174 23.21 6.77 25.10
C ASN A 174 24.51 6.13 24.58
N GLY A 175 25.67 6.69 24.94
CA GLY A 175 26.98 6.16 24.56
C GLY A 175 27.49 6.59 23.17
N SER A 176 26.74 7.44 22.46
CA SER A 176 27.15 8.04 21.18
C SER A 176 27.01 9.56 21.22
N THR A 177 27.75 10.27 20.37
CA THR A 177 27.50 11.70 20.17
C THR A 177 26.29 11.91 19.28
N SER A 178 25.61 13.05 19.44
CA SER A 178 24.52 13.47 18.54
C SER A 178 25.00 13.61 17.09
N ALA A 179 26.27 14.03 16.88
CA ALA A 179 26.89 14.13 15.57
C ALA A 179 26.96 12.77 14.85
N VAL A 180 27.33 11.70 15.56
CA VAL A 180 27.34 10.34 14.99
C VAL A 180 25.93 9.88 14.63
N ALA A 181 24.96 10.08 15.52
CA ALA A 181 23.57 9.72 15.25
C ALA A 181 22.98 10.45 14.02
N LEU A 182 23.28 11.74 13.86
CA LEU A 182 22.88 12.53 12.69
C LEU A 182 23.55 12.01 11.40
N ALA A 183 24.85 11.71 11.46
CA ALA A 183 25.58 11.18 10.30
C ALA A 183 25.11 9.77 9.90
N GLU A 184 24.76 8.92 10.87
CA GLU A 184 24.16 7.61 10.59
C GLU A 184 22.80 7.73 9.91
N ASN A 185 21.96 8.68 10.33
CA ASN A 185 20.69 8.94 9.66
C ASN A 185 20.89 9.48 8.24
N ALA A 186 21.84 10.38 8.02
CA ALA A 186 22.18 10.89 6.69
C ALA A 186 22.70 9.77 5.76
N LEU A 187 23.49 8.83 6.30
CA LEU A 187 23.93 7.64 5.58
C LEU A 187 22.75 6.77 5.16
N LYS A 188 21.84 6.44 6.09
CA LYS A 188 20.63 5.64 5.80
C LYS A 188 19.75 6.31 4.75
N GLN A 189 19.56 7.63 4.84
CA GLN A 189 18.80 8.38 3.83
C GLN A 189 19.43 8.29 2.44
N SER A 190 20.76 8.40 2.35
CA SER A 190 21.48 8.32 1.08
C SER A 190 21.44 6.91 0.48
N GLN A 191 21.48 5.87 1.33
CA GLN A 191 21.29 4.48 0.91
C GLN A 191 19.88 4.24 0.35
N LEU A 192 18.86 4.77 1.02
CA LEU A 192 17.47 4.66 0.58
C LEU A 192 17.26 5.36 -0.77
N ASN A 193 17.75 6.60 -0.91
CA ASN A 193 17.69 7.35 -2.16
C ASN A 193 18.40 6.62 -3.30
N LEU A 194 19.52 5.93 -3.02
CA LEU A 194 20.20 5.09 -4.01
C LEU A 194 19.35 3.86 -4.40
N SER A 195 18.70 3.20 -3.43
CA SER A 195 17.80 2.07 -3.76
C SER A 195 16.62 2.48 -4.65
N TYR A 196 16.13 3.71 -4.51
CA TYR A 196 15.06 4.25 -5.36
C TYR A 196 15.50 4.55 -6.80
N THR A 197 16.78 4.39 -7.14
CA THR A 197 17.26 4.46 -8.54
C THR A 197 16.97 3.19 -9.33
N GLU A 198 16.66 2.08 -8.67
CA GLU A 198 16.32 0.81 -9.32
C GLU A 198 14.85 0.48 -9.05
N ILE A 199 14.02 0.53 -10.10
CA ILE A 199 12.59 0.34 -9.96
C ILE A 199 12.28 -1.09 -10.34
N ARG A 200 11.73 -1.84 -9.38
CA ARG A 200 11.47 -3.27 -9.47
C ARG A 200 9.97 -3.55 -9.38
N ALA A 201 9.55 -4.68 -9.96
CA ALA A 201 8.17 -5.15 -9.83
C ALA A 201 7.85 -5.51 -8.37
N PRO A 202 6.76 -4.99 -7.78
CA PRO A 202 6.40 -5.31 -6.39
C PRO A 202 5.92 -6.76 -6.23
N GLU A 203 5.23 -7.30 -7.23
CA GLU A 203 4.75 -8.68 -7.31
C GLU A 203 4.81 -9.17 -8.76
N ALA A 204 4.41 -10.41 -9.03
CA ALA A 204 4.33 -10.93 -10.40
C ALA A 204 3.13 -10.32 -11.14
N GLY A 205 3.32 -9.91 -12.39
CA GLY A 205 2.28 -9.25 -13.17
C GLY A 205 2.72 -8.81 -14.56
N THR A 206 1.95 -7.93 -15.16
CA THR A 206 2.15 -7.46 -16.54
C THR A 206 2.30 -5.94 -16.58
N VAL A 207 3.29 -5.48 -17.33
CA VAL A 207 3.53 -4.05 -17.56
C VAL A 207 2.59 -3.54 -18.65
N SER A 208 1.96 -2.38 -18.42
CA SER A 208 1.05 -1.73 -19.36
C SER A 208 1.24 -0.22 -19.35
N ASN A 209 0.88 0.46 -20.44
CA ASN A 209 1.02 1.92 -20.58
C ASN A 209 2.40 2.45 -20.14
N LEU A 210 3.48 1.79 -20.58
CA LEU A 210 4.85 2.22 -20.40
C LEU A 210 5.12 3.45 -21.26
N GLN A 211 5.40 4.59 -20.61
CA GLN A 211 5.69 5.87 -21.27
C GLN A 211 7.16 6.27 -21.17
N LEU A 212 8.00 5.39 -20.62
CA LEU A 212 9.42 5.64 -20.44
C LEU A 212 10.23 5.28 -21.68
N VAL A 213 11.20 6.14 -21.96
CA VAL A 213 12.22 5.92 -23.00
C VAL A 213 13.58 6.21 -22.38
N THR A 214 14.59 5.42 -22.72
CA THR A 214 15.96 5.68 -22.29
C THR A 214 16.38 7.11 -22.63
N GLY A 215 16.95 7.82 -21.66
CA GLY A 215 17.31 9.23 -21.78
C GLY A 215 16.23 10.22 -21.35
N SER A 216 14.98 9.79 -21.12
CA SER A 216 13.93 10.66 -20.60
C SER A 216 14.19 11.04 -19.13
N TYR A 217 13.63 12.16 -18.68
CA TYR A 217 13.74 12.59 -17.30
C TYR A 217 12.51 12.15 -16.51
N ALA A 218 12.70 11.34 -15.47
CA ALA A 218 11.65 10.90 -14.57
C ALA A 218 11.53 11.87 -13.38
N ASN A 219 10.31 12.36 -13.13
CA ASN A 219 10.00 13.18 -11.96
C ASN A 219 9.46 12.30 -10.83
N ALA A 220 9.86 12.59 -9.60
CA ALA A 220 9.38 11.89 -8.42
C ALA A 220 7.85 12.01 -8.27
N HIS A 221 7.23 10.95 -7.76
CA HIS A 221 5.80 10.81 -7.48
C HIS A 221 4.89 10.98 -8.71
N GLN A 222 5.44 10.88 -9.92
CA GLN A 222 4.67 10.85 -11.16
C GLN A 222 4.60 9.41 -11.69
N PRO A 223 3.41 8.88 -12.01
CA PRO A 223 3.27 7.58 -12.67
C PRO A 223 4.04 7.51 -13.98
N LEU A 224 4.86 6.47 -14.14
CA LEU A 224 5.67 6.25 -15.34
C LEU A 224 5.21 5.03 -16.15
N LEU A 225 4.57 4.08 -15.48
CA LEU A 225 3.94 2.91 -16.10
C LEU A 225 2.77 2.41 -15.25
N SER A 226 1.88 1.65 -15.87
CA SER A 226 0.81 0.92 -15.20
C SER A 226 1.23 -0.54 -15.04
N PHE A 227 0.98 -1.12 -13.88
CA PHE A 227 1.32 -2.49 -13.54
C PHE A 227 0.05 -3.24 -13.15
N VAL A 228 -0.19 -4.38 -13.80
CA VAL A 228 -1.37 -5.22 -13.57
C VAL A 228 -0.91 -6.53 -12.92
N PRO A 229 -1.22 -6.79 -11.64
CA PRO A 229 -0.83 -8.05 -11.00
C PRO A 229 -1.52 -9.27 -11.63
N ALA A 230 -0.82 -10.40 -11.69
CA ALA A 230 -1.29 -11.59 -12.43
C ALA A 230 -2.64 -12.14 -11.94
N ASP A 231 -2.86 -12.17 -10.62
CA ASP A 231 -4.08 -12.72 -10.00
C ASP A 231 -5.04 -11.62 -9.52
N SER A 232 -5.13 -10.54 -10.29
CA SER A 232 -5.94 -9.37 -9.89
C SER A 232 -7.22 -9.17 -10.68
N LEU A 233 -7.56 -10.06 -11.61
CA LEU A 233 -8.72 -9.88 -12.48
C LEU A 233 -10.01 -10.43 -11.85
N TRP A 234 -11.09 -9.66 -11.95
CA TRP A 234 -12.45 -10.07 -11.55
C TRP A 234 -13.46 -9.58 -12.60
N ILE A 235 -14.73 -9.98 -12.48
CA ILE A 235 -15.79 -9.48 -13.38
C ILE A 235 -16.73 -8.58 -12.59
N SER A 236 -16.97 -7.37 -13.08
CA SER A 236 -18.05 -6.52 -12.61
C SER A 236 -19.21 -6.63 -13.58
N ALA A 237 -20.42 -6.86 -13.10
CA ALA A 237 -21.63 -6.91 -13.91
C ALA A 237 -22.76 -6.10 -13.29
N ASP A 238 -23.36 -5.22 -14.08
CA ASP A 238 -24.40 -4.31 -13.61
C ASP A 238 -25.79 -4.91 -13.90
N PHE A 239 -26.55 -5.22 -12.84
CA PHE A 239 -27.89 -5.80 -12.92
C PHE A 239 -28.96 -4.80 -12.49
N ARG A 240 -30.19 -4.96 -12.98
CA ARG A 240 -31.33 -4.17 -12.48
C ARG A 240 -31.64 -4.59 -11.04
N GLU A 241 -32.01 -3.65 -10.17
CA GLU A 241 -32.30 -3.93 -8.75
C GLU A 241 -33.31 -5.07 -8.56
N LYS A 242 -34.41 -5.06 -9.33
CA LYS A 242 -35.45 -6.10 -9.28
C LYS A 242 -34.94 -7.51 -9.63
N ALA A 243 -33.90 -7.61 -10.46
CA ALA A 243 -33.32 -8.88 -10.89
C ALA A 243 -32.49 -9.51 -9.77
N LEU A 244 -31.87 -8.69 -8.91
CA LEU A 244 -31.10 -9.17 -7.77
C LEU A 244 -31.96 -9.47 -6.54
N ALA A 245 -33.24 -9.10 -6.53
CA ALA A 245 -34.11 -9.22 -5.35
C ALA A 245 -34.30 -10.67 -4.87
N MET A 246 -34.17 -11.65 -5.77
CA MET A 246 -34.30 -13.08 -5.46
C MET A 246 -32.95 -13.80 -5.38
N MET A 247 -31.83 -13.09 -5.54
CA MET A 247 -30.51 -13.68 -5.50
C MET A 247 -30.01 -13.75 -4.06
N THR A 248 -29.59 -14.94 -3.66
CA THR A 248 -28.96 -15.23 -2.37
C THR A 248 -27.44 -15.37 -2.54
N THR A 249 -26.70 -15.50 -1.44
CA THR A 249 -25.27 -15.81 -1.45
C THR A 249 -24.93 -17.13 -2.13
N ASP A 250 -25.88 -18.05 -2.21
CA ASP A 250 -25.71 -19.38 -2.84
C ASP A 250 -26.03 -19.38 -4.34
N SER A 251 -26.47 -18.25 -4.88
CA SER A 251 -26.71 -18.13 -6.32
C SER A 251 -25.39 -18.23 -7.10
N LYS A 252 -25.45 -18.80 -8.29
CA LYS A 252 -24.28 -19.00 -9.16
C LYS A 252 -24.37 -18.09 -10.37
N ALA A 253 -23.21 -17.79 -10.96
CA ALA A 253 -23.12 -17.01 -12.18
C ALA A 253 -22.51 -17.84 -13.32
N LEU A 254 -23.06 -17.66 -14.52
CA LEU A 254 -22.43 -18.07 -15.77
C LEU A 254 -22.01 -16.82 -16.54
N VAL A 255 -20.80 -16.85 -17.06
CA VAL A 255 -20.21 -15.74 -17.80
C VAL A 255 -19.80 -16.22 -19.19
N ALA A 256 -20.23 -15.48 -20.20
CA ALA A 256 -19.75 -15.62 -21.57
C ALA A 256 -18.99 -14.35 -21.95
N TYR A 257 -17.77 -14.50 -22.44
CA TYR A 257 -16.94 -13.38 -22.87
C TYR A 257 -17.07 -13.17 -24.37
N ASP A 258 -17.04 -11.92 -24.82
CA ASP A 258 -17.06 -11.59 -26.25
C ASP A 258 -15.78 -12.12 -26.93
N ALA A 259 -14.66 -12.14 -26.20
CA ALA A 259 -13.37 -12.63 -26.69
C ALA A 259 -13.29 -14.17 -26.84
N LEU A 260 -14.21 -14.92 -26.22
CA LEU A 260 -14.23 -16.39 -26.20
C LEU A 260 -15.63 -16.91 -26.56
N PRO A 261 -16.06 -16.74 -27.82
CA PRO A 261 -17.38 -17.16 -28.26
C PRO A 261 -17.51 -18.70 -28.24
N GLY A 262 -18.67 -19.19 -27.82
CA GLY A 262 -18.96 -20.63 -27.66
C GLY A 262 -18.56 -21.22 -26.31
N GLU A 263 -17.80 -20.50 -25.49
CA GLU A 263 -17.43 -20.93 -24.14
C GLU A 263 -18.28 -20.24 -23.07
N VAL A 264 -18.53 -20.95 -21.97
CA VAL A 264 -19.29 -20.47 -20.82
C VAL A 264 -18.54 -20.84 -19.55
N PHE A 265 -18.29 -19.85 -18.70
CA PHE A 265 -17.50 -19.99 -17.49
C PHE A 265 -18.41 -19.92 -16.26
N ALA A 266 -18.32 -20.92 -15.39
CA ALA A 266 -18.99 -20.88 -14.10
C ALA A 266 -18.17 -20.08 -13.10
N ILE A 267 -18.79 -19.04 -12.52
CA ILE A 267 -18.12 -18.09 -11.62
C ILE A 267 -18.98 -17.92 -10.36
N SER A 268 -18.30 -17.77 -9.22
CA SER A 268 -18.95 -17.56 -7.94
C SER A 268 -19.33 -16.09 -7.79
N ILE A 269 -20.49 -15.84 -7.17
CA ILE A 269 -20.86 -14.48 -6.77
C ILE A 269 -19.94 -14.06 -5.64
N GLY A 270 -19.25 -12.94 -5.82
CA GLY A 270 -18.40 -12.34 -4.79
C GLY A 270 -19.22 -11.36 -3.95
N THR A 271 -19.08 -10.08 -4.26
CA THR A 271 -19.70 -8.99 -3.49
C THR A 271 -20.73 -8.23 -4.33
N ARG A 272 -21.66 -7.57 -3.65
CA ARG A 272 -22.60 -6.63 -4.25
C ARG A 272 -22.31 -5.24 -3.72
N ASP A 273 -22.22 -4.26 -4.61
CA ASP A 273 -22.04 -2.86 -4.20
C ASP A 273 -23.31 -2.39 -3.47
N MET A 274 -23.13 -1.73 -2.32
CA MET A 274 -24.24 -1.32 -1.44
C MET A 274 -24.79 0.07 -1.76
N GLY A 275 -24.21 0.78 -2.72
CA GLY A 275 -24.63 2.12 -3.10
C GLY A 275 -24.20 2.47 -4.52
N VAL A 276 -24.80 3.52 -5.05
CA VAL A 276 -24.49 4.09 -6.36
C VAL A 276 -24.19 5.57 -6.20
N ALA A 277 -23.31 6.12 -7.05
CA ALA A 277 -22.91 7.52 -6.97
C ALA A 277 -24.11 8.49 -7.02
N GLN A 278 -25.19 8.14 -7.72
CA GLN A 278 -26.41 8.97 -7.78
C GLN A 278 -27.12 9.15 -6.42
N ALA A 279 -26.89 8.24 -5.47
CA ALA A 279 -27.46 8.31 -4.12
C ALA A 279 -26.48 8.91 -3.08
N GLN A 280 -25.25 9.23 -3.49
CA GLN A 280 -24.24 9.78 -2.59
C GLN A 280 -24.46 11.28 -2.39
N GLN A 281 -24.70 11.69 -1.15
CA GLN A 281 -24.78 13.10 -0.78
C GLN A 281 -23.44 13.51 -0.18
N THR A 282 -22.86 14.60 -0.68
CA THR A 282 -21.65 15.18 -0.09
C THR A 282 -22.08 16.14 1.01
N ALA A 283 -21.50 16.03 2.20
CA ALA A 283 -21.76 16.97 3.28
C ALA A 283 -21.22 18.36 2.90
N ASN A 284 -22.11 19.26 2.49
CA ASN A 284 -21.78 20.60 1.98
C ASN A 284 -22.51 21.72 2.73
N GLY A 285 -23.12 21.41 3.88
CA GLY A 285 -23.86 22.38 4.70
C GLY A 285 -25.23 22.80 4.15
N THR A 286 -25.66 22.27 3.01
CA THR A 286 -27.00 22.50 2.45
C THR A 286 -27.96 21.36 2.83
N LEU A 287 -29.25 21.68 2.94
CA LEU A 287 -30.28 20.66 3.17
C LEU A 287 -30.42 19.74 1.95
N ALA A 288 -30.76 18.49 2.19
CA ALA A 288 -30.99 17.52 1.13
C ALA A 288 -32.08 18.02 0.16
N SER A 289 -31.74 18.10 -1.13
CA SER A 289 -32.68 18.46 -2.18
C SER A 289 -33.44 17.24 -2.69
N ILE A 290 -34.75 17.36 -2.86
CA ILE A 290 -35.58 16.33 -3.48
C ILE A 290 -35.35 16.36 -5.00
N GLN A 291 -35.01 15.22 -5.60
CA GLN A 291 -34.98 15.09 -7.05
C GLN A 291 -36.42 15.00 -7.60
N VAL A 292 -36.83 15.97 -8.41
CA VAL A 292 -38.12 15.95 -9.12
C VAL A 292 -37.89 15.46 -10.54
N SER A 293 -38.64 14.42 -10.95
CA SER A 293 -38.55 13.84 -12.30
C SER A 293 -39.92 13.88 -12.97
N ASN A 294 -39.97 14.30 -14.24
CA ASN A 294 -41.19 14.34 -15.05
C ASN A 294 -41.44 13.04 -15.84
N ARG A 295 -40.75 11.94 -15.49
CA ARG A 295 -40.92 10.66 -16.16
C ARG A 295 -42.09 9.87 -15.58
N TRP A 296 -43.05 9.50 -16.44
CA TRP A 296 -44.20 8.67 -16.09
C TRP A 296 -43.83 7.23 -15.73
N VAL A 297 -42.69 6.72 -16.23
CA VAL A 297 -42.04 5.48 -15.77
C VAL A 297 -40.62 5.80 -15.35
N ARG A 298 -40.26 5.43 -14.11
CA ARG A 298 -38.90 5.59 -13.59
C ARG A 298 -37.99 4.48 -14.14
N ASP A 299 -36.79 4.85 -14.54
CA ASP A 299 -35.75 3.88 -14.91
C ASP A 299 -35.40 3.00 -13.71
N SER A 300 -35.20 1.70 -13.97
CA SER A 300 -34.73 0.80 -12.93
C SER A 300 -33.31 1.15 -12.54
N GLN A 301 -33.04 1.31 -11.24
CA GLN A 301 -31.68 1.45 -10.75
C GLN A 301 -30.88 0.17 -11.04
N ARG A 302 -29.60 0.34 -11.38
CA ARG A 302 -28.67 -0.78 -11.53
C ARG A 302 -27.74 -0.86 -10.33
N VAL A 303 -27.40 -2.08 -9.97
CA VAL A 303 -26.48 -2.42 -8.88
C VAL A 303 -25.39 -3.31 -9.46
N ARG A 304 -24.14 -3.00 -9.11
CA ARG A 304 -22.98 -3.76 -9.53
C ARG A 304 -22.80 -4.99 -8.67
N LEU A 305 -22.57 -6.11 -9.34
CA LEU A 305 -22.16 -7.37 -8.75
C LEU A 305 -20.72 -7.66 -9.17
N ASN A 306 -19.84 -7.91 -8.20
CA ASN A 306 -18.47 -8.33 -8.42
C ASN A 306 -18.40 -9.86 -8.29
N LEU A 307 -17.96 -10.51 -9.36
CA LEU A 307 -17.84 -11.95 -9.46
C LEU A 307 -16.37 -12.34 -9.33
N THR A 308 -16.09 -13.28 -8.42
CA THR A 308 -14.73 -13.74 -8.16
C THR A 308 -14.51 -15.07 -8.88
N PRO A 309 -13.55 -15.15 -9.81
CA PRO A 309 -13.28 -16.40 -10.51
C PRO A 309 -12.59 -17.40 -9.56
N ASN A 310 -13.00 -18.67 -9.61
CA ASN A 310 -12.41 -19.74 -8.79
C ASN A 310 -11.06 -20.24 -9.35
N ARG A 311 -10.73 -19.85 -10.59
CA ARG A 311 -9.48 -20.16 -11.31
C ARG A 311 -9.00 -18.89 -11.98
N SER A 312 -7.71 -18.84 -12.36
CA SER A 312 -7.20 -17.75 -13.17
C SER A 312 -8.03 -17.59 -14.45
N LEU A 313 -8.35 -16.35 -14.80
CA LEU A 313 -9.04 -16.07 -16.05
C LEU A 313 -8.13 -16.43 -17.24
N PRO A 314 -8.71 -16.78 -18.40
CA PRO A 314 -7.93 -17.03 -19.61
C PRO A 314 -7.04 -15.84 -19.98
N ASP A 315 -5.81 -16.12 -20.43
CA ASP A 315 -4.79 -15.10 -20.74
C ASP A 315 -5.21 -14.16 -21.89
N GLN A 316 -6.20 -14.55 -22.71
CA GLN A 316 -6.75 -13.70 -23.77
C GLN A 316 -7.59 -12.54 -23.24
N LEU A 317 -8.06 -12.61 -21.98
CA LEU A 317 -8.87 -11.57 -21.37
C LEU A 317 -7.98 -10.44 -20.82
N PHE A 318 -8.44 -9.21 -21.02
CA PHE A 318 -7.76 -8.01 -20.55
C PHE A 318 -8.74 -7.12 -19.76
N ILE A 319 -8.20 -6.18 -19.00
CA ILE A 319 -9.03 -5.20 -18.27
C ILE A 319 -9.86 -4.41 -19.29
N GLY A 320 -11.18 -4.49 -19.18
CA GLY A 320 -12.13 -3.91 -20.12
C GLY A 320 -12.77 -4.90 -21.10
N SER A 321 -12.33 -6.17 -21.15
CA SER A 321 -13.02 -7.20 -21.92
C SER A 321 -14.49 -7.29 -21.51
N ARG A 322 -15.38 -7.33 -22.51
CA ARG A 322 -16.83 -7.37 -22.30
C ARG A 322 -17.28 -8.78 -21.95
N ALA A 323 -18.31 -8.86 -21.12
CA ALA A 323 -18.87 -10.11 -20.68
C ALA A 323 -20.40 -10.01 -20.54
N SER A 324 -21.08 -11.07 -20.94
CA SER A 324 -22.48 -11.31 -20.62
C SER A 324 -22.57 -12.23 -19.41
N VAL A 325 -23.40 -11.89 -18.43
CA VAL A 325 -23.54 -12.64 -17.17
C VAL A 325 -24.99 -13.02 -16.96
N THR A 326 -25.22 -14.30 -16.68
CA THR A 326 -26.51 -14.82 -16.21
C THR A 326 -26.38 -15.34 -14.80
N LEU A 327 -27.29 -14.94 -13.91
CA LEU A 327 -27.38 -15.48 -12.54
C LEU A 327 -28.49 -16.53 -12.48
N TYR A 328 -28.36 -17.50 -11.58
CA TYR A 328 -29.42 -18.49 -11.33
C TYR A 328 -29.34 -19.06 -9.90
N PRO A 329 -30.48 -19.44 -9.30
CA PRO A 329 -30.50 -20.14 -8.02
C PRO A 329 -30.06 -21.59 -8.20
N GLU A 330 -29.16 -22.08 -7.34
CA GLU A 330 -28.63 -23.45 -7.43
C GLU A 330 -29.69 -24.53 -7.15
N GLU A 331 -30.65 -24.24 -6.27
CA GLU A 331 -31.67 -25.20 -5.81
C GLU A 331 -32.65 -25.66 -6.90
N ASN A 332 -32.81 -24.91 -8.00
CA ASN A 332 -33.81 -25.19 -9.02
C ASN A 332 -33.19 -25.65 -10.34
N SER A 333 -33.35 -26.94 -10.65
CA SER A 333 -32.84 -27.55 -11.89
C SER A 333 -33.43 -26.95 -13.18
N LEU A 334 -34.64 -26.39 -13.12
CA LEU A 334 -35.28 -25.80 -14.29
C LEU A 334 -34.61 -24.47 -14.65
N TRP A 335 -34.34 -23.61 -13.67
CA TRP A 335 -33.71 -22.32 -13.92
C TRP A 335 -32.23 -22.44 -14.27
N SER A 336 -31.52 -23.41 -13.69
CA SER A 336 -30.11 -23.66 -14.05
C SER A 336 -29.94 -24.15 -15.49
N THR A 337 -30.81 -25.04 -15.97
CA THR A 337 -30.79 -25.51 -17.36
C THR A 337 -31.15 -24.41 -18.34
N LEU A 338 -32.18 -23.61 -18.04
CA LEU A 338 -32.55 -22.45 -18.85
C LEU A 338 -31.44 -21.40 -18.89
N ALA A 339 -30.83 -21.08 -17.75
CA ALA A 339 -29.71 -20.13 -17.67
C ALA A 339 -28.53 -20.59 -18.55
N ARG A 340 -28.18 -21.89 -18.52
CA ARG A 340 -27.15 -22.47 -19.39
C ARG A 340 -27.50 -22.35 -20.86
N LEU A 341 -28.73 -22.70 -21.25
CA LEU A 341 -29.17 -22.59 -22.64
C LEU A 341 -29.14 -21.13 -23.12
N GLN A 342 -29.62 -20.20 -22.28
CA GLN A 342 -29.65 -18.78 -22.59
C GLN A 342 -28.25 -18.21 -22.78
N ILE A 343 -27.33 -18.43 -21.83
CA ILE A 343 -25.98 -17.89 -21.93
C ILE A 343 -25.17 -18.56 -23.04
N SER A 344 -25.42 -19.84 -23.32
CA SER A 344 -24.77 -20.54 -24.45
C SER A 344 -25.24 -19.98 -25.80
N LEU A 345 -26.53 -19.67 -25.92
CA LEU A 345 -27.06 -19.02 -27.12
C LEU A 345 -26.49 -17.62 -27.29
N ILE A 346 -26.37 -16.84 -26.20
CA ILE A 346 -25.70 -15.53 -26.22
C ILE A 346 -24.23 -15.66 -26.63
N SER A 347 -23.51 -16.63 -26.05
CA SER A 347 -22.11 -16.91 -26.38
C SER A 347 -21.93 -17.29 -27.86
N LEU A 348 -22.90 -18.01 -28.45
CA LEU A 348 -22.89 -18.34 -29.87
C LEU A 348 -23.20 -17.11 -30.75
N LEU A 349 -24.02 -16.18 -30.28
CA LEU A 349 -24.27 -14.91 -30.97
C LEU A 349 -23.02 -14.01 -30.99
N HIS A 350 -22.08 -14.15 -30.05
CA HIS A 350 -20.80 -13.43 -30.08
C HIS A 350 -19.92 -13.80 -31.29
N PHE A 351 -20.20 -14.90 -32.02
CA PHE A 351 -19.54 -15.16 -33.31
C PHE A 351 -19.97 -14.20 -34.42
N ILE A 352 -21.12 -13.52 -34.26
CA ILE A 352 -21.75 -12.74 -35.33
C ILE A 352 -21.31 -11.28 -35.31
N TYR A 353 -20.80 -10.75 -34.18
CA TYR A 353 -20.44 -9.34 -34.05
C TYR A 353 -19.14 -9.10 -33.29
#